data_AF-A0A089KGM4-F1
#
_entry.id   AF-A0A089KGM4-F1
#
_cell.length_a   1.000
_cell.length_b   1.000
_cell.length_c   1.000
_cell.angle_alpha   90.00
_cell.angle_beta   90.00
_cell.angle_gamma   90.00
#
_symmetry.space_group_name_H-M   'P 1'
#
loop_
_entity.id
_entity.type
_entity.pdbx_description
1 polymer ?
#
loop_
_entity_poly.entity_id
_entity_poly.type
_entity_poly.pdbx_seq_one_letter_code
_entity_poly.pdbx_strand_id
1 'polypeptide(L)'
;MEKKVQQYYKLKTKYKEIEKELTELRQEIIAHCAALGETEALIGSYRVKLVTQNRKEYDDEKLYNTLADPQVWRLLSKADPAKVASLAKLKVIAEEKLADTYSVKEITLLQVDKQ
;
A
#
# COMPACT_ATOMS: atom_id res chain seq x y z
N MET A 1 -23.46 -29.37 -3.10
CA MET A 1 -22.76 -28.24 -2.44
C MET A 1 -21.42 -28.64 -1.83
N GLU A 2 -21.31 -29.81 -1.20
CA GLU A 2 -20.06 -30.32 -0.62
C GLU A 2 -18.83 -30.26 -1.55
N LYS A 3 -18.95 -30.77 -2.79
CA LYS A 3 -17.86 -30.69 -3.79
C LYS A 3 -17.39 -29.27 -4.08
N LYS A 4 -18.30 -28.28 -4.07
CA LYS A 4 -17.96 -26.86 -4.29
C LYS A 4 -17.21 -26.29 -3.09
N VAL A 5 -17.61 -26.63 -1.86
CA VAL A 5 -16.92 -26.20 -0.63
C VAL A 5 -15.52 -26.80 -0.56
N GLN A 6 -15.36 -28.08 -0.90
CA GLN A 6 -14.04 -28.72 -0.96
C GLN A 6 -13.13 -28.07 -2.00
N GLN A 7 -13.66 -27.75 -3.19
CA GLN A 7 -12.89 -27.08 -4.23
C GLN A 7 -12.50 -25.65 -3.83
N TYR A 8 -13.42 -24.92 -3.19
CA TYR A 8 -13.12 -23.59 -2.62
C TYR A 8 -12.01 -23.67 -1.56
N TYR A 9 -12.08 -24.63 -0.64
CA TYR A 9 -11.05 -24.81 0.39
C TYR A 9 -9.68 -25.10 -0.22
N LYS A 10 -9.61 -26.02 -1.20
CA LYS A 10 -8.36 -26.33 -1.92
C LYS A 10 -7.79 -25.11 -2.62
N LEU A 11 -8.62 -24.33 -3.32
CA LEU A 11 -8.18 -23.10 -3.99
C LEU A 11 -7.70 -22.05 -2.99
N LYS A 12 -8.40 -21.91 -1.85
CA LYS A 12 -7.99 -20.99 -0.77
C LYS A 12 -6.63 -21.37 -0.17
N THR A 13 -6.36 -22.67 0.01
CA THR A 13 -5.05 -23.13 0.48
C THR A 13 -3.97 -22.83 -0.54
N LYS A 14 -4.18 -23.17 -1.82
CA LYS A 14 -3.23 -22.84 -2.89
C LYS A 14 -2.98 -21.34 -3.02
N TYR A 15 -4.02 -20.54 -2.88
CA TYR A 15 -3.91 -19.08 -2.91
C TYR A 15 -2.97 -18.59 -1.81
N LYS A 16 -3.08 -19.12 -0.58
CA LYS A 16 -2.16 -18.79 0.52
C LYS A 16 -0.71 -19.21 0.22
N GLU A 17 -0.51 -20.38 -0.37
CA GLU A 17 0.82 -20.85 -0.75
C GLU A 17 1.46 -19.95 -1.81
N ILE A 18 0.68 -19.57 -2.84
CA ILE A 18 1.10 -18.63 -3.88
C ILE A 18 1.39 -17.24 -3.29
N GLU A 19 0.56 -16.73 -2.38
CA GLU A 19 0.81 -15.46 -1.70
C GLU A 19 2.12 -15.49 -0.91
N LYS A 20 2.41 -16.61 -0.24
CA LYS A 20 3.66 -16.79 0.49
C LYS A 20 4.86 -16.79 -0.46
N GLU A 21 4.82 -17.60 -1.51
CA GLU A 21 5.89 -17.70 -2.51
C GLU A 21 6.15 -16.36 -3.21
N LEU A 22 5.09 -15.64 -3.60
CA LEU A 22 5.20 -14.28 -4.16
C LEU A 22 5.83 -13.28 -3.17
N THR A 23 5.53 -13.42 -1.88
CA THR A 23 6.12 -12.56 -0.84
C THR A 23 7.61 -12.83 -0.66
N GLU A 24 8.00 -14.11 -0.62
CA GLU A 24 9.39 -14.56 -0.54
C GLU A 24 10.19 -14.07 -1.77
N LEU A 25 9.69 -14.32 -2.99
CA LEU A 25 10.31 -13.85 -4.23
C LEU A 25 10.45 -12.32 -4.28
N ARG A 26 9.43 -11.59 -3.84
CA ARG A 26 9.49 -10.12 -3.77
C ARG A 26 10.62 -9.67 -2.84
N GLN A 27 10.76 -10.30 -1.67
CA GLN A 27 11.82 -9.96 -0.72
C GLN A 27 13.20 -10.26 -1.31
N GLU A 28 13.37 -11.40 -1.98
CA GLU A 28 14.62 -11.76 -2.64
C GLU A 28 15.00 -10.77 -3.74
N ILE A 29 14.05 -10.36 -4.59
CA ILE A 29 14.31 -9.39 -5.67
C ILE A 29 14.70 -8.02 -5.09
N ILE A 30 13.99 -7.56 -4.04
CA ILE A 30 14.32 -6.30 -3.37
C ILE A 30 15.71 -6.38 -2.73
N ALA A 31 16.04 -7.48 -2.05
CA ALA A 31 17.35 -7.69 -1.44
C ALA A 31 18.47 -7.72 -2.49
N HIS A 32 18.22 -8.36 -3.64
CA HIS A 32 19.16 -8.40 -4.76
C HIS A 32 19.41 -6.99 -5.33
N CYS A 33 18.36 -6.22 -5.61
CA CYS A 33 18.49 -4.85 -6.08
C CYS A 33 19.16 -3.94 -5.05
N ALA A 34 18.84 -4.10 -3.76
CA ALA A 34 19.49 -3.37 -2.67
C ALA A 34 20.98 -3.69 -2.55
N ALA A 35 21.38 -4.95 -2.78
CA ALA A 35 22.79 -5.35 -2.82
C ALA A 35 23.56 -4.76 -4.01
N LEU A 36 22.89 -4.57 -5.15
CA LEU A 36 23.44 -3.89 -6.32
C LEU A 36 23.49 -2.36 -6.15
N GLY A 37 22.72 -1.81 -5.20
CA GLY A 37 22.56 -0.36 -5.03
C GLY A 37 21.76 0.31 -6.16
N GLU A 38 21.13 -0.49 -7.03
CA GLU A 38 20.39 -0.02 -8.19
C GLU A 38 18.89 -0.03 -7.90
N THR A 39 18.21 1.07 -8.23
CA THR A 39 16.75 1.18 -8.15
C THR A 39 16.06 0.66 -9.41
N GLU A 40 16.82 0.32 -10.45
CA GLU A 40 16.32 -0.26 -11.68
C GLU A 40 17.36 -1.23 -12.24
N ALA A 41 16.93 -2.45 -12.55
CA ALA A 41 17.79 -3.50 -13.10
C ALA A 41 17.07 -4.23 -14.24
N LEU A 42 17.81 -4.61 -15.27
CA LEU A 42 17.33 -5.48 -16.34
C LEU A 42 17.81 -6.91 -16.07
N ILE A 43 16.88 -7.80 -15.72
CA ILE A 43 17.18 -9.21 -15.42
C ILE A 43 16.59 -10.06 -16.55
N GLY A 44 17.44 -10.45 -17.51
CA GLY A 44 17.01 -11.18 -18.70
C GLY A 44 16.04 -10.36 -19.55
N SER A 45 14.79 -10.81 -19.67
CA SER A 45 13.71 -10.11 -20.40
C SER A 45 12.76 -9.33 -19.49
N TYR A 46 13.11 -9.16 -18.22
CA TYR A 46 12.28 -8.47 -17.24
C TYR A 46 12.98 -7.21 -16.75
N ARG A 47 12.29 -6.08 -16.83
CA ARG A 47 12.71 -4.82 -16.22
C ARG A 47 12.17 -4.77 -14.81
N VAL A 48 13.07 -4.77 -13.83
CA VAL A 48 12.74 -4.64 -12.41
C VAL A 48 13.03 -3.21 -11.98
N LYS A 49 12.03 -2.56 -11.38
CA LYS A 49 12.16 -1.21 -10.86
C LYS A 49 11.69 -1.14 -9.41
N LEU A 50 12.57 -0.71 -8.52
CA LEU A 50 12.27 -0.34 -7.15
C LEU A 50 11.88 1.13 -7.11
N VAL A 51 10.59 1.39 -6.93
CA VAL A 51 10.08 2.75 -6.75
C VAL A 51 9.88 2.99 -5.27
N THR A 52 10.66 3.90 -4.68
CA THR A 52 10.39 4.43 -3.35
C THR A 52 9.19 5.37 -3.44
N GLN A 53 8.12 5.04 -2.72
CA GLN A 53 6.96 5.91 -2.59
C GLN A 53 6.83 6.34 -1.14
N ASN A 54 6.61 7.64 -0.96
CA ASN A 54 6.26 8.20 0.33
C ASN A 54 4.76 8.02 0.54
N ARG A 55 4.39 6.99 1.31
CA ARG A 55 3.00 6.77 1.69
C ARG A 55 2.72 7.48 3.00
N LYS A 56 1.73 8.37 2.98
CA LYS A 56 1.20 8.99 4.19
C LYS A 56 0.30 7.97 4.89
N GLU A 57 0.72 7.51 6.06
CA GLU A 57 -0.12 6.76 6.99
C GLU A 57 -0.70 7.76 7.99
N TYR A 58 -2.00 8.03 7.84
CA TYR A 58 -2.73 8.90 8.75
C TYR A 58 -3.08 8.14 10.02
N ASP A 59 -2.90 8.79 11.16
CA ASP A 59 -3.29 8.29 12.47
C ASP A 59 -4.76 8.62 12.68
N ASP A 60 -5.61 7.60 12.85
CA ASP A 60 -7.06 7.78 13.01
C ASP A 60 -7.40 8.68 14.21
N GLU A 61 -6.71 8.57 15.34
CA GLU A 61 -6.98 9.38 16.53
C GLU A 61 -6.55 10.83 16.31
N LYS A 62 -5.36 11.07 15.76
CA LYS A 62 -4.91 12.43 15.48
C LYS A 62 -5.77 13.09 14.40
N LEU A 63 -6.13 12.35 13.36
CA LEU A 63 -6.97 12.84 12.28
C LEU A 63 -8.38 13.16 12.81
N TYR A 64 -8.98 12.28 13.63
CA TYR A 64 -10.26 12.54 14.28
C TYR A 64 -10.24 13.80 15.16
N ASN A 65 -9.24 13.93 16.04
CA ASN A 65 -9.10 15.10 16.92
C ASN A 65 -8.87 16.42 16.14
N THR A 66 -8.27 16.33 14.96
CA THR A 66 -7.98 17.48 14.11
C THR A 66 -9.21 17.92 13.31
N LEU A 67 -10.08 16.98 12.98
CA LEU A 67 -11.32 17.22 12.26
C LEU A 67 -12.35 17.81 13.22
N ALA A 68 -12.58 19.11 13.10
CA ALA A 68 -13.54 19.83 13.93
C ALA A 68 -15.00 19.41 13.69
N ASP A 69 -15.30 18.75 12.56
CA ASP A 69 -16.66 18.37 12.18
C ASP A 69 -16.83 16.83 12.11
N PRO A 70 -17.67 16.24 12.98
CA PRO A 70 -17.99 14.81 12.98
C PRO A 70 -18.56 14.28 11.65
N GLN A 71 -19.18 15.13 10.83
CA GLN A 71 -19.69 14.73 9.52
C GLN A 71 -18.56 14.44 8.53
N VAL A 72 -17.43 15.16 8.64
CA VAL A 72 -16.25 14.94 7.79
C VAL A 72 -15.59 13.60 8.13
N TRP A 73 -15.53 13.24 9.42
CA TRP A 73 -15.06 11.92 9.84
C TRP A 73 -15.94 10.79 9.29
N ARG A 74 -17.26 10.99 9.25
CA ARG A 74 -18.22 10.01 8.72
C ARG A 74 -17.99 9.73 7.22
N LEU A 75 -17.61 10.75 6.44
CA LEU A 75 -17.25 10.61 5.02
C LEU A 75 -15.94 9.83 4.80
N LEU A 76 -14.96 10.04 5.69
CA LEU A 76 -13.71 9.28 5.70
C LEU A 76 -13.95 7.82 6.06
N SER A 77 -14.80 7.56 7.06
CA SER A 77 -15.08 6.25 7.68
C SER A 77 -13.87 5.57 8.35
N LYS A 78 -12.66 5.84 7.87
CA LYS A 78 -11.34 5.47 8.39
C LYS A 78 -10.29 6.44 7.85
N ALA A 79 -9.08 6.48 8.43
CA ALA A 79 -7.95 7.29 7.97
C ALA A 79 -7.36 6.82 6.62
N ASP A 80 -8.18 6.82 5.57
CA ASP A 80 -7.77 6.46 4.23
C ASP A 80 -7.07 7.64 3.53
N PRO A 81 -5.79 7.51 3.13
CA PRO A 81 -5.02 8.63 2.59
C PRO A 81 -5.57 9.18 1.27
N ALA A 82 -6.23 8.35 0.45
CA ALA A 82 -6.81 8.80 -0.81
C ALA A 82 -8.06 9.67 -0.55
N LYS A 83 -8.88 9.28 0.44
CA LYS A 83 -10.03 10.09 0.87
C LYS A 83 -9.61 11.39 1.54
N VAL A 84 -8.60 11.35 2.43
CA VAL A 84 -8.07 12.56 3.08
C VAL A 84 -7.54 13.54 2.03
N ALA A 85 -6.76 13.07 1.07
CA ALA A 85 -6.25 13.90 -0.02
C ALA A 85 -7.38 14.49 -0.89
N SER A 86 -8.46 13.73 -1.11
CA SER A 86 -9.63 14.21 -1.86
C SER A 86 -10.36 15.32 -1.11
N LEU A 87 -10.57 15.17 0.20
CA LEU A 87 -11.23 16.18 1.04
C LEU A 87 -10.37 17.43 1.24
N ALA A 88 -9.05 17.28 1.35
CA ALA A 88 -8.11 18.40 1.36
C ALA A 88 -8.18 19.20 0.04
N LYS A 89 -8.18 18.52 -1.12
CA LYS A 89 -8.35 19.16 -2.44
C LYS A 89 -9.68 19.89 -2.58
N LEU A 90 -10.74 19.36 -1.98
CA LEU A 90 -12.06 19.98 -1.93
C LEU A 90 -12.15 21.14 -0.92
N LYS A 91 -11.03 21.48 -0.25
CA LYS A 91 -10.93 22.52 0.81
C LYS A 91 -11.86 22.28 2.00
N VAL A 92 -12.29 21.02 2.19
CA VAL A 92 -13.09 20.61 3.36
C VAL A 92 -12.21 20.49 4.60
N ILE A 93 -10.93 20.12 4.40
CA ILE A 93 -9.92 20.04 5.47
C ILE A 93 -8.77 20.97 5.11
N ALA A 94 -8.33 21.79 6.06
CA ALA A 94 -7.15 22.63 5.88
C ALA A 94 -5.88 21.76 5.83
N GLU A 95 -5.08 21.89 4.77
CA GLU A 95 -3.85 21.09 4.58
C GLU A 95 -2.85 21.29 5.72
N GLU A 96 -2.79 22.49 6.30
CA GLU A 96 -1.91 22.84 7.42
C GLU A 96 -2.20 21.98 8.66
N LYS A 97 -3.48 21.68 8.91
CA LYS A 97 -3.90 20.85 10.05
C LYS A 97 -3.57 19.37 9.83
N LEU A 98 -3.44 18.93 8.59
CA LEU A 98 -3.14 17.54 8.28
C LEU A 98 -1.67 17.18 8.52
N ALA A 99 -0.75 18.16 8.51
CA ALA A 99 0.69 17.92 8.61
C ALA A 99 1.11 17.06 9.81
N ASP A 100 0.48 17.24 10.97
CA ASP A 100 0.77 16.51 12.21
C ASP A 100 -0.05 15.22 12.39
N THR A 101 -0.94 14.91 11.45
CA THR A 101 -1.86 13.76 11.53
C THR A 101 -1.39 12.55 10.74
N TYR A 102 -0.32 12.66 9.95
CA TYR A 102 0.26 11.53 9.24
C TYR A 102 1.74 11.36 9.54
N SER A 103 2.16 10.11 9.50
CA SER A 103 3.56 9.74 9.34
C SER A 103 3.82 9.42 7.87
N VAL A 104 4.97 9.86 7.36
CA VAL A 104 5.43 9.47 6.02
C VAL A 104 6.25 8.20 6.18
N LYS A 105 5.76 7.11 5.62
CA LYS A 105 6.49 5.86 5.55
C LYS A 105 7.00 5.65 4.14
N GLU A 106 8.29 5.43 4.03
CA GLU A 106 8.88 5.03 2.76
C GLU A 106 8.50 3.57 2.50
N ILE A 107 7.79 3.34 1.40
CA ILE A 107 7.45 2.01 0.92
C ILE A 107 8.15 1.76 -0.40
N THR A 108 8.83 0.62 -0.50
CA THR A 108 9.46 0.18 -1.74
C THR A 108 8.45 -0.64 -2.54
N LEU A 109 7.98 -0.07 -3.65
CA LEU A 109 7.15 -0.78 -4.61
C LEU A 109 8.06 -1.49 -5.62
N LEU A 110 7.95 -2.81 -5.69
CA LEU A 110 8.57 -3.61 -6.74
C LEU A 110 7.67 -3.59 -7.97
N GLN A 111 8.15 -3.01 -9.06
CA GLN A 111 7.53 -3.08 -10.39
C GLN A 111 8.35 -4.03 -11.25
N VAL A 112 7.67 -4.99 -11.89
CA VAL A 112 8.30 -5.92 -12.83
C VAL A 112 7.53 -5.87 -14.13
N ASP A 113 8.18 -5.39 -15.18
CA ASP A 113 7.63 -5.29 -16.53
C ASP A 113 8.36 -6.28 -17.44
N LYS A 114 7.61 -6.97 -18.30
CA LYS A 114 8.20 -7.81 -19.34
C LYS A 114 8.48 -6.95 -20.57
N GLN A 115 9.70 -7.02 -21.08
CA GLN A 115 10.08 -6.36 -22.34
C GLN A 115 9.53 -7.10 -23.57
#